data_AF-S8EN41-F1
#
_entry.id   AF-S8EN41-F1
#
_cell.length_a   1.000
_cell.length_b   1.000
_cell.length_c   1.000
_cell.angle_alpha   90.00
_cell.angle_beta   90.00
_cell.angle_gamma   90.00
#
_symmetry.space_group_name_H-M   'P 1'
#
loop_
_entity.id
_entity.type
_entity.pdbx_description
1 polymer ?
#
loop_
_entity_poly.entity_id
_entity_poly.type
_entity_poly.pdbx_seq_one_letter_code
_entity_poly.pdbx_strand_id
1 'polypeptide(L)'
;MADQLTDDQISEFKEAFSLFDKDGDGCITTKELGTVMRSLGQNPTEAELQDMINEVDADGNGTIDFPEFLNLMARKMKDTDSEEELKEAFRVFDKDQNGFISAAELRHVMTNLGEKLTDEEVDEMIREADVDGDGQINYEEFVKNKRRVPEQADEQMGSLCLCSTLPSRNNDFPDGIHPAGGRSEIEGIFPPPYYEWFQFNKDFTDYTNLEHCIHHLCHYINSNGPFYGLLGFSQGATLCALLLGYQAQGKILQDHPKMKLFVSISGSKFRDPKICDIAYKTPIQVPSLHFIGDKDWLKSPSEELAAAFHQPVIIRHPQGHTVPRLDEAAVEKLRSWTKDVLRIGEEAVENGKESEDVLL
;
A
#
# COMPACT_ATOMS: atom_id res chain seq x y z
N MET A 1 -16.58 28.40 12.69
CA MET A 1 -16.04 27.05 12.41
C MET A 1 -14.82 27.10 11.46
N ALA A 2 -14.15 28.26 11.33
CA ALA A 2 -12.79 28.37 10.79
C ALA A 2 -11.71 28.19 11.89
N ASP A 3 -12.12 28.04 13.16
CA ASP A 3 -11.23 28.05 14.33
C ASP A 3 -10.64 26.68 14.71
N GLN A 4 -10.61 25.71 13.78
CA GLN A 4 -10.05 24.36 14.03
C GLN A 4 -9.08 23.87 12.95
N LEU A 5 -8.68 24.73 12.01
CA LEU A 5 -7.66 24.40 11.01
C LEU A 5 -6.34 25.03 11.41
N THR A 6 -5.25 24.28 11.33
CA THR A 6 -3.90 24.83 11.58
C THR A 6 -3.51 25.80 10.47
N ASP A 7 -2.59 26.73 10.77
CA ASP A 7 -2.10 27.70 9.77
C ASP A 7 -1.54 27.00 8.52
N ASP A 8 -0.95 25.80 8.68
CA ASP A 8 -0.45 24.97 7.59
C ASP A 8 -1.59 24.41 6.71
N GLN A 9 -2.67 23.90 7.30
CA GLN A 9 -3.86 23.45 6.56
C GLN A 9 -4.53 24.59 5.80
N ILE A 10 -4.61 25.78 6.42
CA ILE A 10 -5.14 26.98 5.76
C ILE A 10 -4.25 27.37 4.58
N SER A 11 -2.93 27.18 4.68
CA SER A 11 -1.99 27.44 3.57
C SER A 11 -2.18 26.44 2.43
N GLU A 12 -2.34 25.15 2.71
CA GLU A 12 -2.62 24.11 1.70
C GLU A 12 -3.93 24.39 0.96
N PHE A 13 -4.99 24.76 1.68
CA PHE A 13 -6.26 25.12 1.04
C PHE A 13 -6.18 26.39 0.20
N LYS A 14 -5.30 27.35 0.56
CA LYS A 14 -5.04 28.52 -0.29
C LYS A 14 -4.33 28.15 -1.58
N GLU A 15 -3.37 27.22 -1.52
CA GLU A 15 -2.71 26.71 -2.72
C GLU A 15 -3.72 25.96 -3.61
N ALA A 16 -4.55 25.09 -3.04
CA ALA A 16 -5.63 24.43 -3.76
C ALA A 16 -6.61 25.44 -4.38
N PHE A 17 -7.05 26.45 -3.63
CA PHE A 17 -7.93 27.52 -4.12
C PHE A 17 -7.35 28.24 -5.34
N SER A 18 -6.03 28.52 -5.33
CA SER A 18 -5.34 29.14 -6.48
C SER A 18 -5.25 28.25 -7.72
N LEU A 19 -5.52 26.94 -7.60
CA LEU A 19 -5.65 26.06 -8.76
C LEU A 19 -7.02 26.22 -9.43
N PHE A 20 -8.05 26.58 -8.67
CA PHE A 20 -9.41 26.83 -9.16
C PHE A 20 -9.58 28.27 -9.64
N ASP A 21 -9.20 29.26 -8.83
CA ASP A 21 -9.22 30.69 -9.16
C ASP A 21 -8.11 31.01 -10.18
N LYS A 22 -8.46 31.06 -11.47
CA LYS A 22 -7.47 31.18 -12.56
C LYS A 22 -7.09 32.63 -12.83
N ASP A 23 -8.02 33.55 -12.64
CA ASP A 23 -7.78 34.97 -12.85
C ASP A 23 -7.32 35.71 -11.58
N GLY A 24 -7.35 35.03 -10.43
CA GLY A 24 -6.83 35.51 -9.15
C GLY A 24 -7.72 36.58 -8.53
N ASP A 25 -9.01 36.60 -8.88
CA ASP A 25 -9.97 37.60 -8.38
C ASP A 25 -10.49 37.28 -6.97
N GLY A 26 -10.11 36.12 -6.43
CA GLY A 26 -10.46 35.66 -5.09
C GLY A 26 -11.79 34.93 -5.01
N CYS A 27 -12.44 34.64 -6.15
CA CYS A 27 -13.71 33.93 -6.25
C CYS A 27 -13.61 32.82 -7.31
N ILE A 28 -14.25 31.67 -7.10
CA ILE A 28 -14.31 30.60 -8.09
C ILE A 28 -15.65 30.65 -8.80
N THR A 29 -15.62 30.85 -10.12
CA THR A 29 -16.82 30.83 -10.96
C THR A 29 -17.18 29.40 -11.43
N THR A 30 -18.42 29.19 -11.89
CA THR A 30 -18.84 27.87 -12.47
C THR A 30 -17.92 27.41 -13.59
N LYS A 31 -17.41 28.36 -14.38
CA LYS A 31 -16.51 28.10 -15.52
C LYS A 31 -15.14 27.62 -15.07
N GLU A 32 -14.61 28.21 -14.02
CA GLU A 32 -13.32 27.85 -13.45
C GLU A 32 -13.39 26.49 -12.77
N LEU A 33 -14.44 26.26 -11.96
CA LEU A 33 -14.73 24.96 -11.38
C LEU A 33 -14.83 23.87 -12.46
N GLY A 34 -15.62 24.11 -13.51
CA GLY A 34 -15.77 23.18 -14.62
C GLY A 34 -14.48 22.94 -15.40
N THR A 35 -13.61 23.94 -15.53
CA THR A 35 -12.31 23.80 -16.20
C THR A 35 -11.39 22.88 -15.41
N VAL A 36 -11.35 23.04 -14.08
CA VAL A 36 -10.54 22.17 -13.22
C VAL A 36 -11.10 20.75 -13.18
N MET A 37 -12.41 20.56 -13.00
CA MET A 37 -13.01 19.22 -12.99
C MET A 37 -12.76 18.44 -14.30
N ARG A 38 -12.82 19.12 -15.45
CA ARG A 38 -12.45 18.53 -16.75
C ARG A 38 -10.97 18.20 -16.87
N SER A 39 -10.09 18.99 -16.26
CA SER A 39 -8.66 18.69 -16.22
C SER A 39 -8.32 17.48 -15.33
N LEU A 40 -9.20 17.16 -14.37
CA LEU A 40 -9.12 15.97 -13.50
C LEU A 40 -9.82 14.74 -14.10
N GLY A 41 -10.26 14.80 -15.36
CA GLY A 41 -10.89 13.68 -16.07
C GLY A 41 -12.38 13.48 -15.79
N GLN A 42 -13.01 14.35 -15.01
CA GLN A 42 -14.47 14.38 -14.81
C GLN A 42 -15.14 15.18 -15.93
N ASN A 43 -16.42 14.93 -16.23
CA ASN A 43 -17.14 15.72 -17.26
C ASN A 43 -18.51 16.19 -16.77
N PRO A 44 -18.54 17.09 -15.76
CA PRO A 44 -19.78 17.59 -15.19
C PRO A 44 -20.53 18.50 -16.17
N THR A 45 -21.86 18.45 -16.10
CA THR A 45 -22.78 19.34 -16.79
C THR A 45 -22.84 20.71 -16.12
N GLU A 46 -23.29 21.74 -16.85
CA GLU A 46 -23.44 23.09 -16.29
C GLU A 46 -24.44 23.13 -15.11
N ALA A 47 -25.46 22.26 -15.14
CA ALA A 47 -26.42 22.15 -14.05
C ALA A 47 -25.77 21.59 -12.78
N GLU A 48 -24.97 20.52 -12.91
CA GLU A 48 -24.23 19.94 -11.78
C GLU A 48 -23.21 20.93 -11.20
N LEU A 49 -22.51 21.69 -12.05
CA LEU A 49 -21.59 22.73 -11.59
C LEU A 49 -22.32 23.84 -10.85
N GLN A 50 -23.49 24.25 -11.33
CA GLN A 50 -24.30 25.27 -10.67
C GLN A 50 -24.84 24.78 -9.33
N ASP A 51 -25.29 23.53 -9.25
CA ASP A 51 -25.75 22.91 -8.00
C ASP A 51 -24.61 22.84 -6.97
N MET A 52 -23.40 22.47 -7.39
CA MET A 52 -22.21 22.47 -6.53
C MET A 52 -21.86 23.86 -5.98
N ILE A 53 -22.03 24.93 -6.77
CA ILE A 53 -21.85 26.31 -6.29
C ILE A 53 -22.95 26.66 -5.29
N ASN A 54 -24.21 26.42 -5.64
CA ASN A 54 -25.36 26.79 -4.81
C ASN A 54 -25.36 26.11 -3.43
N GLU A 55 -24.72 24.95 -3.29
CA GLU A 55 -24.61 24.23 -2.02
C GLU A 55 -23.70 24.90 -0.98
N VAL A 56 -22.78 25.76 -1.44
CA VAL A 56 -21.73 26.37 -0.59
C VAL A 56 -21.70 27.89 -0.66
N ASP A 57 -22.27 28.48 -1.71
CA ASP A 57 -22.52 29.90 -1.89
C ASP A 57 -23.53 30.40 -0.84
N ALA A 58 -22.98 30.82 0.31
CA ALA A 58 -23.75 31.20 1.48
C ALA A 58 -24.26 32.65 1.37
N ASP A 59 -23.56 33.48 0.61
CA ASP A 59 -23.94 34.87 0.37
C ASP A 59 -24.82 35.07 -0.89
N GLY A 60 -24.95 34.03 -1.73
CA GLY A 60 -25.80 33.99 -2.91
C GLY A 60 -25.24 34.78 -4.09
N ASN A 61 -23.93 35.02 -4.14
CA ASN A 61 -23.28 35.83 -5.17
C ASN A 61 -23.01 35.05 -6.48
N GLY A 62 -23.26 33.73 -6.49
CA GLY A 62 -23.09 32.85 -7.64
C GLY A 62 -21.64 32.42 -7.89
N THR A 63 -20.74 32.63 -6.93
CA THR A 63 -19.33 32.26 -6.94
C THR A 63 -18.95 31.66 -5.59
N ILE A 64 -17.79 31.01 -5.50
CA ILE A 64 -17.29 30.44 -4.24
C ILE A 64 -16.11 31.28 -3.76
N ASP A 65 -16.25 31.96 -2.64
CA ASP A 65 -15.12 32.66 -2.00
C ASP A 65 -14.24 31.71 -1.17
N PHE A 66 -13.08 32.18 -0.71
CA PHE A 66 -12.15 31.32 0.03
C PHE A 66 -12.75 30.73 1.33
N PRO A 67 -13.47 31.49 2.18
CA PRO A 67 -14.25 30.93 3.29
C PRO A 67 -15.28 29.85 2.90
N GLU A 68 -16.02 30.04 1.81
CA GLU A 68 -17.00 29.08 1.29
C GLU A 68 -16.33 27.83 0.74
N PHE A 69 -15.20 27.98 0.06
CA PHE A 69 -14.35 26.89 -0.40
C PHE A 69 -13.81 26.05 0.75
N LEU A 70 -13.39 26.67 1.85
CA LEU A 70 -12.99 25.94 3.06
C LEU A 70 -14.14 25.12 3.64
N ASN A 71 -15.36 25.66 3.65
CA ASN A 71 -16.55 24.90 4.09
C ASN A 71 -16.87 23.74 3.13
N LEU A 72 -16.72 23.94 1.82
CA LEU A 72 -16.87 22.89 0.81
C LEU A 72 -15.87 21.75 1.05
N MET A 73 -14.59 22.07 1.21
CA MET A 73 -13.52 21.09 1.41
C MET A 73 -13.65 20.39 2.77
N ALA A 74 -14.01 21.11 3.84
CA ALA A 74 -14.24 20.53 5.15
C ALA A 74 -15.46 19.59 5.21
N ARG A 75 -16.48 19.82 4.36
CA ARG A 75 -17.61 18.89 4.17
C ARG A 75 -17.20 17.68 3.34
N LYS A 76 -16.52 17.88 2.21
CA LYS A 76 -16.01 16.79 1.36
C LYS A 76 -15.06 15.84 2.11
N MET A 77 -14.20 16.37 2.98
CA MET A 77 -13.33 15.53 3.84
C MET A 77 -14.11 14.71 4.88
N LYS A 78 -15.32 15.13 5.27
CA LYS A 78 -16.24 14.32 6.09
C LYS A 78 -17.06 13.32 5.26
N ASP A 79 -17.29 13.59 3.97
CA ASP A 79 -18.06 12.72 3.07
C ASP A 79 -17.24 11.57 2.46
N THR A 80 -15.90 11.67 2.42
CA THR A 80 -14.99 10.59 1.98
C THR A 80 -14.96 9.34 2.90
N ASP A 81 -15.73 9.35 4.00
CA ASP A 81 -15.89 8.21 4.93
C ASP A 81 -17.37 7.75 5.03
N SER A 82 -18.23 8.13 4.09
CA SER A 82 -19.67 7.98 4.30
C SER A 82 -20.16 6.52 4.31
N GLU A 83 -20.84 6.17 5.40
CA GLU A 83 -21.62 4.96 5.61
C GLU A 83 -22.62 4.66 4.47
N GLU A 84 -22.98 5.68 3.69
CA GLU A 84 -23.86 5.60 2.53
C GLU A 84 -23.21 4.86 1.34
N GLU A 85 -21.93 5.13 1.01
CA GLU A 85 -21.22 4.38 -0.04
C GLU A 85 -20.98 2.92 0.35
N LEU A 86 -20.71 2.65 1.63
CA LEU A 86 -20.58 1.28 2.14
C LEU A 86 -21.93 0.54 2.10
N LYS A 87 -23.04 1.23 2.37
CA LYS A 87 -24.41 0.68 2.20
C LYS A 87 -24.76 0.44 0.74
N GLU A 88 -24.38 1.34 -0.17
CA GLU A 88 -24.61 1.16 -1.59
C GLU A 88 -23.77 0.01 -2.15
N ALA A 89 -22.50 -0.08 -1.78
CA ALA A 89 -21.65 -1.21 -2.11
C ALA A 89 -22.25 -2.51 -1.57
N PHE A 90 -22.68 -2.54 -0.32
CA PHE A 90 -23.37 -3.71 0.28
C PHE A 90 -24.61 -4.11 -0.52
N ARG A 91 -25.45 -3.15 -0.94
CA ARG A 91 -26.63 -3.39 -1.80
C ARG A 91 -26.29 -3.91 -3.20
N VAL A 92 -25.08 -3.66 -3.69
CA VAL A 92 -24.64 -4.24 -4.97
C VAL A 92 -24.45 -5.75 -4.83
N PHE A 93 -24.00 -6.22 -3.66
CA PHE A 93 -23.81 -7.64 -3.34
C PHE A 93 -25.09 -8.32 -2.87
N ASP A 94 -25.79 -7.76 -1.88
CA ASP A 94 -27.07 -8.27 -1.34
C ASP A 94 -28.23 -8.02 -2.33
N LYS A 95 -28.45 -8.97 -3.24
CA LYS A 95 -29.42 -8.84 -4.35
C LYS A 95 -30.84 -9.06 -3.88
N ASP A 96 -31.04 -9.95 -2.92
CA ASP A 96 -32.35 -10.25 -2.36
C ASP A 96 -32.76 -9.31 -1.22
N GLN A 97 -31.86 -8.41 -0.80
CA GLN A 97 -32.03 -7.39 0.23
C GLN A 97 -32.37 -8.00 1.60
N ASN A 98 -31.82 -9.19 1.88
CA ASN A 98 -32.04 -9.89 3.13
C ASN A 98 -31.13 -9.37 4.27
N GLY A 99 -30.17 -8.49 3.96
CA GLY A 99 -29.22 -7.91 4.91
C GLY A 99 -27.92 -8.71 5.07
N PHE A 100 -27.70 -9.73 4.25
CA PHE A 100 -26.56 -10.63 4.26
C PHE A 100 -26.08 -10.89 2.83
N ILE A 101 -24.77 -11.10 2.66
CA ILE A 101 -24.19 -11.49 1.38
C ILE A 101 -23.89 -12.98 1.43
N SER A 102 -24.59 -13.75 0.58
CA SER A 102 -24.33 -15.18 0.43
C SER A 102 -23.16 -15.46 -0.52
N ALA A 103 -22.57 -16.66 -0.40
CA ALA A 103 -21.55 -17.14 -1.34
C ALA A 103 -22.00 -17.09 -2.82
N ALA A 104 -23.30 -17.34 -3.07
CA ALA A 104 -23.88 -17.28 -4.41
C ALA A 104 -23.92 -15.85 -4.96
N GLU A 105 -24.25 -14.86 -4.13
CA GLU A 105 -24.30 -13.46 -4.49
C GLU A 105 -22.91 -12.86 -4.69
N LEU A 106 -21.96 -13.17 -3.80
CA LEU A 106 -20.56 -12.78 -3.94
C LEU A 106 -19.98 -13.27 -5.27
N ARG A 107 -20.19 -14.56 -5.59
CA ARG A 107 -19.76 -15.17 -6.86
C ARG A 107 -20.39 -14.48 -8.07
N HIS A 108 -21.68 -14.19 -8.00
CA HIS A 108 -22.40 -13.56 -9.10
C HIS A 108 -21.85 -12.16 -9.40
N VAL A 109 -21.57 -11.36 -8.36
CA VAL A 109 -20.99 -10.02 -8.52
C VAL A 109 -19.56 -10.09 -9.05
N MET A 110 -18.70 -10.96 -8.51
CA MET A 110 -17.31 -11.09 -8.98
C MET A 110 -17.24 -11.53 -10.45
N THR A 111 -18.11 -12.46 -10.84
CA THR A 111 -18.23 -12.90 -12.25
C THR A 111 -18.65 -11.77 -13.17
N ASN A 112 -19.58 -10.90 -12.74
CA ASN A 112 -20.01 -9.73 -13.50
C ASN A 112 -18.95 -8.62 -13.58
N LEU A 113 -18.06 -8.54 -12.59
CA LEU A 113 -16.91 -7.63 -12.56
C LEU A 113 -15.72 -8.15 -13.40
N GLY A 114 -15.86 -9.34 -14.01
CA GLY A 114 -14.87 -9.91 -14.93
C GLY A 114 -13.89 -10.90 -14.28
N GLU A 115 -14.04 -11.19 -12.99
CA GLU A 115 -13.21 -12.15 -12.26
C GLU A 115 -13.93 -13.49 -12.11
N LYS A 116 -13.25 -14.59 -12.47
CA LYS A 116 -13.79 -15.94 -12.34
C LYS A 116 -13.14 -16.63 -11.16
N LEU A 117 -13.83 -16.59 -10.03
CA LEU A 117 -13.42 -17.30 -8.81
C LEU A 117 -13.98 -18.72 -8.80
N THR A 118 -13.23 -19.68 -8.25
CA THR A 118 -13.70 -21.06 -8.06
C THR A 118 -14.67 -21.18 -6.87
N ASP A 119 -15.24 -22.35 -6.67
CA ASP A 119 -16.13 -22.57 -5.52
C ASP A 119 -15.35 -22.47 -4.20
N GLU A 120 -14.14 -23.00 -4.20
CA GLU A 120 -13.22 -22.97 -3.06
C GLU A 120 -12.76 -21.56 -2.70
N GLU A 121 -12.43 -20.72 -3.70
CA GLU A 121 -11.96 -19.34 -3.47
C GLU A 121 -13.08 -18.46 -2.86
N VAL A 122 -14.32 -18.63 -3.32
CA VAL A 122 -15.46 -17.91 -2.75
C VAL A 122 -15.77 -18.39 -1.33
N ASP A 123 -15.69 -19.69 -1.07
CA ASP A 123 -15.91 -20.27 0.25
C ASP A 123 -14.82 -19.85 1.24
N GLU A 124 -13.59 -19.63 0.77
CA GLU A 124 -12.49 -19.06 1.55
C GLU A 124 -12.76 -17.59 1.88
N MET A 125 -13.15 -16.77 0.89
CA MET A 125 -13.51 -15.37 1.10
C MET A 125 -14.65 -15.18 2.11
N ILE A 126 -15.69 -16.04 2.06
CA ILE A 126 -16.77 -16.02 3.03
C ILE A 126 -16.24 -16.37 4.42
N ARG A 127 -15.43 -17.44 4.55
CA ARG A 127 -14.88 -17.88 5.83
C ARG A 127 -13.95 -16.86 6.48
N GLU A 128 -13.21 -16.10 5.69
CA GLU A 128 -12.35 -15.03 6.19
C GLU A 128 -13.18 -13.84 6.71
N ALA A 129 -14.34 -13.62 6.09
CA ALA A 129 -15.17 -12.48 6.36
C ALA A 129 -16.20 -12.70 7.48
N ASP A 130 -16.75 -13.91 7.55
CA ASP A 130 -17.76 -14.40 8.48
C ASP A 130 -17.15 -14.61 9.87
N VAL A 131 -17.44 -13.69 10.80
CA VAL A 131 -16.89 -13.69 12.16
C VAL A 131 -17.76 -14.51 13.10
N ASP A 132 -19.07 -14.57 12.86
CA ASP A 132 -20.02 -15.29 13.72
C ASP A 132 -20.28 -16.75 13.29
N GLY A 133 -19.80 -17.14 12.11
CA GLY A 133 -19.81 -18.49 11.57
C GLY A 133 -21.15 -18.91 10.98
N ASP A 134 -22.02 -17.96 10.60
CA ASP A 134 -23.34 -18.24 10.04
C ASP A 134 -23.33 -18.64 8.55
N GLY A 135 -22.17 -18.55 7.91
CA GLY A 135 -21.93 -18.88 6.52
C GLY A 135 -22.33 -17.77 5.54
N GLN A 136 -22.59 -16.56 6.03
CA GLN A 136 -22.95 -15.37 5.27
C GLN A 136 -22.16 -14.16 5.78
N ILE A 137 -22.14 -13.06 5.04
CA ILE A 137 -21.48 -11.83 5.47
C ILE A 137 -22.53 -10.78 5.77
N ASN A 138 -22.68 -10.39 7.04
CA ASN A 138 -23.58 -9.30 7.42
C ASN A 138 -22.93 -7.91 7.20
N TYR A 139 -23.70 -6.83 7.33
CA TYR A 139 -23.20 -5.47 7.09
C TYR A 139 -22.00 -5.09 7.98
N GLU A 140 -22.01 -5.46 9.26
CA GLU A 140 -20.91 -5.13 10.17
C GLU A 140 -19.63 -5.88 9.79
N GLU A 141 -19.75 -7.14 9.37
CA GLU A 141 -18.66 -7.95 8.84
C GLU A 141 -18.16 -7.41 7.51
N PHE A 142 -19.04 -7.04 6.59
CA PHE A 142 -18.66 -6.44 5.31
C PHE A 142 -17.84 -5.15 5.51
N VAL A 143 -18.25 -4.28 6.44
CA VAL A 143 -17.51 -3.04 6.76
C VAL A 143 -16.18 -3.34 7.46
N LYS A 144 -16.16 -4.30 8.39
CA LYS A 144 -14.95 -4.73 9.09
C LYS A 144 -13.94 -5.38 8.15
N ASN A 145 -14.42 -6.09 7.12
CA ASN A 145 -13.58 -6.71 6.10
C ASN A 145 -13.17 -5.73 5.01
N LYS A 146 -14.01 -4.76 4.63
CA LYS A 146 -13.58 -3.61 3.81
C LYS A 146 -12.46 -2.81 4.48
N ARG A 147 -12.46 -2.70 5.81
CA ARG A 147 -11.35 -2.14 6.60
C ARG A 147 -10.15 -3.08 6.76
N ARG A 148 -10.27 -4.36 6.42
CA ARG A 148 -9.20 -5.39 6.49
C ARG A 148 -8.61 -5.76 5.13
N VAL A 149 -9.36 -5.62 4.04
CA VAL A 149 -8.78 -5.41 2.72
C VAL A 149 -7.99 -4.12 2.88
N PRO A 150 -6.67 -4.13 2.72
CA PRO A 150 -5.92 -2.92 2.89
C PRO A 150 -6.19 -2.05 1.68
N GLU A 151 -7.25 -1.25 1.76
CA GLU A 151 -7.51 -0.10 0.89
C GLU A 151 -6.43 0.99 1.08
N GLN A 152 -5.41 0.71 1.91
CA GLN A 152 -4.23 1.53 2.18
C GLN A 152 -2.88 0.86 1.80
N ALA A 153 -2.81 -0.42 1.39
CA ALA A 153 -1.51 -1.08 1.16
C ALA A 153 -0.93 -0.90 -0.25
N ASP A 154 -1.72 -0.49 -1.25
CA ASP A 154 -1.24 -0.57 -2.62
C ASP A 154 -0.44 0.65 -3.11
N GLU A 155 -0.44 1.79 -2.40
CA GLU A 155 0.29 2.98 -2.89
C GLU A 155 0.95 3.85 -1.80
N GLN A 156 1.05 3.40 -0.54
CA GLN A 156 1.89 4.13 0.41
C GLN A 156 3.38 4.02 0.02
N MET A 157 4.10 5.13 0.09
CA MET A 157 5.55 5.18 -0.14
C MET A 157 6.28 4.18 0.77
N GLY A 158 6.59 3.00 0.24
CA GLY A 158 7.44 2.03 0.92
C GLY A 158 6.74 0.99 1.77
N SER A 159 5.62 0.39 1.35
CA SER A 159 4.99 -0.68 2.15
C SER A 159 5.94 -1.86 2.43
N LEU A 160 5.88 -2.38 3.66
CA LEU A 160 6.68 -3.52 4.13
C LEU A 160 5.73 -4.57 4.70
N CYS A 161 5.96 -5.83 4.36
CA CYS A 161 5.17 -6.97 4.80
C CYS A 161 6.11 -8.02 5.42
N LEU A 162 5.75 -8.48 6.61
CA LEU A 162 6.41 -9.54 7.36
C LEU A 162 5.57 -10.82 7.23
N CYS A 163 6.15 -11.87 6.63
CA CYS A 163 5.47 -13.16 6.52
C CYS A 163 5.69 -13.97 7.79
N SER A 164 4.60 -14.34 8.46
CA SER A 164 4.65 -15.14 9.70
C SER A 164 5.02 -16.62 9.40
N THR A 165 5.53 -17.33 10.41
CA THR A 165 5.81 -18.78 10.33
C THR A 165 4.64 -19.66 10.76
N LEU A 166 3.59 -19.09 11.35
CA LEU A 166 2.49 -19.84 11.96
C LEU A 166 1.25 -19.75 11.08
N PRO A 167 0.63 -20.88 10.71
CA PRO A 167 -0.59 -20.92 9.88
C PRO A 167 -1.75 -20.08 10.41
N SER A 168 -1.74 -19.77 11.71
CA SER A 168 -2.78 -19.01 12.42
C SER A 168 -2.49 -17.51 12.59
N ARG A 169 -1.37 -16.98 12.06
CA ARG A 169 -1.04 -15.55 12.12
C ARG A 169 -0.92 -14.98 10.70
N ASN A 170 -1.76 -13.99 10.39
CA ASN A 170 -1.73 -13.25 9.12
C ASN A 170 -0.38 -12.56 8.87
N ASN A 171 -0.13 -12.19 7.62
CA ASN A 171 0.96 -11.28 7.25
C ASN A 171 0.83 -9.96 8.04
N ASP A 172 1.94 -9.50 8.60
CA ASP A 172 2.00 -8.24 9.36
C ASP A 172 2.56 -7.13 8.48
N PHE A 173 1.87 -5.99 8.43
CA PHE A 173 2.26 -4.83 7.63
C PHE A 173 2.60 -3.66 8.57
N PRO A 174 3.85 -3.55 9.05
CA PRO A 174 4.23 -2.40 9.86
C PRO A 174 4.30 -1.13 8.99
N ASP A 175 3.78 -0.02 9.51
CA ASP A 175 3.76 1.27 8.81
C ASP A 175 5.06 2.06 8.99
N GLY A 176 5.33 2.96 8.03
CA GLY A 176 6.37 3.98 8.16
C GLY A 176 6.10 4.88 9.37
N ILE A 177 7.13 5.22 10.13
CA ILE A 177 6.99 5.88 11.45
C ILE A 177 7.37 7.36 11.45
N HIS A 178 7.86 7.89 10.32
CA HIS A 178 8.31 9.28 10.20
C HIS A 178 7.41 10.08 9.27
N PRO A 179 6.98 11.30 9.63
CA PRO A 179 6.29 12.18 8.70
C PRO A 179 7.13 12.41 7.44
N ALA A 180 6.47 12.49 6.29
CA ALA A 180 7.13 12.77 5.03
C ALA A 180 7.88 14.12 5.07
N GLY A 181 9.17 14.11 4.68
CA GLY A 181 10.06 15.28 4.73
C GLY A 181 9.95 16.24 3.54
N GLY A 182 8.91 16.11 2.72
CA GLY A 182 8.69 16.86 1.48
C GLY A 182 7.34 16.53 0.86
N ARG A 183 7.10 16.97 -0.39
CA ARG A 183 5.88 16.59 -1.12
C ARG A 183 5.83 15.09 -1.30
N SER A 184 4.71 14.49 -0.91
CA SER A 184 4.49 13.06 -1.08
C SER A 184 4.10 12.77 -2.52
N GLU A 185 4.58 11.69 -3.12
CA GLU A 185 4.16 11.31 -4.48
C GLU A 185 2.67 10.96 -4.56
N ILE A 186 2.05 10.66 -3.41
CA ILE A 186 0.62 10.43 -3.27
C ILE A 186 -0.17 11.67 -2.85
N GLU A 187 0.48 12.84 -2.78
CA GLU A 187 -0.16 14.09 -2.45
C GLU A 187 -1.22 14.44 -3.50
N GLY A 188 -2.48 14.50 -3.08
CA GLY A 188 -3.64 14.69 -3.97
C GLY A 188 -4.33 13.41 -4.44
N ILE A 189 -3.79 12.23 -4.10
CA ILE A 189 -4.44 10.92 -4.28
C ILE A 189 -5.06 10.45 -2.95
N PHE A 190 -4.34 10.61 -1.84
CA PHE A 190 -4.81 10.27 -0.50
C PHE A 190 -4.77 11.50 0.43
N PRO A 191 -5.63 11.60 1.46
CA PRO A 191 -5.54 12.69 2.42
C PRO A 191 -4.30 12.53 3.34
N PRO A 192 -3.65 13.64 3.73
CA PRO A 192 -2.55 13.61 4.72
C PRO A 192 -3.07 13.20 6.12
N PRO A 193 -2.20 12.80 7.06
CA PRO A 193 -0.72 12.87 7.02
C PRO A 193 -0.04 11.70 6.31
N TYR A 194 1.06 11.99 5.58
CA TYR A 194 1.90 10.98 4.93
C TYR A 194 3.09 10.59 5.81
N TYR A 195 3.40 9.30 5.79
CA TYR A 195 4.54 8.75 6.49
C TYR A 195 5.48 8.03 5.53
N GLU A 196 6.75 8.00 5.89
CA GLU A 196 7.80 7.28 5.20
C GLU A 196 8.72 6.61 6.23
N TRP A 197 9.55 5.68 5.75
CA TRP A 197 10.54 5.08 6.63
C TRP A 197 11.75 5.99 6.82
N PHE A 198 12.31 6.54 5.76
CA PHE A 198 13.50 7.37 5.89
C PHE A 198 13.59 8.36 4.74
N GLN A 199 14.20 9.51 5.00
CA GLN A 199 14.53 10.47 3.95
C GLN A 199 15.92 10.17 3.39
N PHE A 200 16.14 10.51 2.13
CA PHE A 200 17.44 10.39 1.48
C PHE A 200 17.76 11.60 0.62
N ASN A 201 19.05 11.86 0.41
CA ASN A 201 19.49 12.87 -0.55
C ASN A 201 19.34 12.36 -2.00
N LYS A 202 19.39 13.26 -2.98
CA LYS A 202 19.20 12.93 -4.41
C LYS A 202 20.14 11.82 -4.93
N ASP A 203 21.30 11.68 -4.31
CA ASP A 203 22.33 10.72 -4.72
C ASP A 203 22.22 9.36 -4.00
N PHE A 204 21.27 9.19 -3.08
CA PHE A 204 21.08 8.00 -2.24
C PHE A 204 22.32 7.65 -1.40
N THR A 205 23.10 8.64 -0.98
CA THR A 205 24.31 8.43 -0.17
C THR A 205 24.12 8.80 1.29
N ASP A 206 23.17 9.70 1.58
CA ASP A 206 22.87 10.16 2.93
C ASP A 206 21.41 9.87 3.27
N TYR A 207 21.18 9.35 4.47
CA TYR A 207 19.87 8.88 4.94
C TYR A 207 19.54 9.48 6.30
N THR A 208 18.36 10.08 6.44
CA THR A 208 17.85 10.63 7.71
C THR A 208 16.82 9.66 8.29
N ASN A 209 16.80 9.52 9.62
CA ASN A 209 15.90 8.63 10.37
C ASN A 209 16.08 7.11 10.14
N LEU A 210 16.97 6.68 9.23
CA LEU A 210 17.20 5.27 8.93
C LEU A 210 17.55 4.40 10.16
N GLU A 211 18.42 4.88 11.05
CA GLU A 211 18.79 4.12 12.26
C GLU A 211 17.60 3.89 13.20
N HIS A 212 16.69 4.87 13.33
CA HIS A 212 15.47 4.73 14.11
C HIS A 212 14.54 3.67 13.50
N CYS A 213 14.39 3.64 12.17
CA CYS A 213 13.61 2.62 11.49
C CYS A 213 14.18 1.22 11.65
N ILE A 214 15.51 1.05 11.55
CA ILE A 214 16.15 -0.23 11.80
C ILE A 214 15.86 -0.71 13.22
N HIS A 215 16.00 0.16 14.22
CA HIS A 215 15.69 -0.19 15.61
C HIS A 215 14.21 -0.54 15.81
N HIS A 216 13.31 0.25 15.23
CA HIS A 216 11.87 0.00 15.31
C HIS A 216 11.49 -1.36 14.71
N LEU A 217 11.94 -1.65 13.49
CA LEU A 217 11.68 -2.93 12.82
C LEU A 217 12.32 -4.11 13.55
N CYS A 218 13.54 -3.96 14.07
CA CYS A 218 14.17 -5.02 14.87
C CYS A 218 13.37 -5.33 16.13
N HIS A 219 12.91 -4.29 16.84
CA HIS A 219 12.08 -4.45 18.03
C HIS A 219 10.76 -5.14 17.67
N TYR A 220 10.11 -4.72 16.59
CA TYR A 220 8.86 -5.32 16.11
C TYR A 220 9.05 -6.80 15.77
N ILE A 221 10.05 -7.12 14.95
CA ILE A 221 10.34 -8.49 14.50
C ILE A 221 10.60 -9.43 15.68
N ASN A 222 11.38 -8.98 16.68
CA ASN A 222 11.66 -9.79 17.87
C ASN A 222 10.45 -9.94 18.79
N SER A 223 9.54 -8.95 18.83
CA SER A 223 8.38 -8.96 19.73
C SER A 223 7.20 -9.74 19.16
N ASN A 224 7.05 -9.74 17.83
CA ASN A 224 5.88 -10.30 17.13
C ASN A 224 6.19 -11.57 16.33
N GLY A 225 7.48 -11.88 16.11
CA GLY A 225 7.92 -13.06 15.37
C GLY A 225 7.70 -14.40 16.10
N PRO A 226 8.24 -15.51 15.56
CA PRO A 226 9.18 -15.54 14.45
C PRO A 226 8.51 -15.35 13.08
N PHE A 227 9.17 -14.59 12.22
CA PHE A 227 8.82 -14.38 10.82
C PHE A 227 9.65 -15.27 9.90
N TYR A 228 9.03 -15.77 8.84
CA TYR A 228 9.66 -16.66 7.87
C TYR A 228 10.36 -15.87 6.76
N GLY A 229 9.80 -14.72 6.39
CA GLY A 229 10.23 -13.98 5.22
C GLY A 229 9.84 -12.52 5.25
N LEU A 230 10.41 -11.79 4.31
CA LEU A 230 10.19 -10.36 4.14
C LEU A 230 9.68 -10.09 2.72
N LEU A 231 8.66 -9.26 2.61
CA LEU A 231 8.21 -8.69 1.35
C LEU A 231 8.23 -7.17 1.50
N GLY A 232 8.63 -6.46 0.46
CA GLY A 232 8.53 -5.00 0.49
C GLY A 232 8.30 -4.43 -0.89
N PHE A 233 7.77 -3.21 -0.87
CA PHE A 233 7.66 -2.31 -2.01
C PHE A 233 8.52 -1.07 -1.74
N SER A 234 9.21 -0.55 -2.75
CA SER A 234 9.96 0.71 -2.67
C SER A 234 10.90 0.79 -1.45
N GLN A 235 10.78 1.80 -0.58
CA GLN A 235 11.60 1.92 0.65
C GLN A 235 11.48 0.69 1.57
N GLY A 236 10.31 0.04 1.64
CA GLY A 236 10.11 -1.18 2.41
C GLY A 236 10.96 -2.33 1.88
N ALA A 237 11.03 -2.51 0.55
CA ALA A 237 11.92 -3.50 -0.06
C ALA A 237 13.41 -3.21 0.23
N THR A 238 13.79 -1.93 0.15
CA THR A 238 15.14 -1.45 0.46
C THR A 238 15.52 -1.78 1.92
N LEU A 239 14.62 -1.54 2.87
CA LEU A 239 14.82 -1.90 4.29
C LEU A 239 14.90 -3.40 4.52
N CYS A 240 13.98 -4.17 3.93
CA CYS A 240 14.01 -5.63 4.04
C CYS A 240 15.38 -6.18 3.64
N ALA A 241 15.91 -5.75 2.49
CA ALA A 241 17.23 -6.20 2.05
C ALA A 241 18.38 -5.76 2.97
N LEU A 242 18.30 -4.55 3.55
CA LEU A 242 19.25 -4.10 4.56
C LEU A 242 19.22 -4.98 5.81
N LEU A 243 18.02 -5.28 6.32
CA LEU A 243 17.84 -6.13 7.50
C LEU A 243 18.43 -7.52 7.26
N LEU A 244 18.18 -8.11 6.08
CA LEU A 244 18.76 -9.41 5.70
C LEU A 244 20.29 -9.37 5.62
N GLY A 245 20.85 -8.32 5.01
CA GLY A 245 22.29 -8.12 4.94
C GLY A 245 22.93 -8.00 6.33
N TYR A 246 22.33 -7.19 7.20
CA TYR A 246 22.82 -7.01 8.57
C TYR A 246 22.64 -8.27 9.43
N GLN A 247 21.52 -9.00 9.30
CA GLN A 247 21.32 -10.27 9.98
C GLN A 247 22.34 -11.32 9.51
N ALA A 248 22.63 -11.39 8.21
CA ALA A 248 23.64 -12.30 7.67
C ALA A 248 25.06 -12.04 8.23
N GLN A 249 25.36 -10.79 8.58
CA GLN A 249 26.61 -10.41 9.26
C GLN A 249 26.52 -10.45 10.80
N GLY A 250 25.41 -10.93 11.37
CA GLY A 250 25.19 -11.02 12.82
C GLY A 250 25.09 -9.66 13.53
N LYS A 251 24.72 -8.59 12.81
CA LYS A 251 24.65 -7.23 13.38
C LYS A 251 23.33 -6.93 14.10
N ILE A 252 22.25 -7.53 13.63
CA ILE A 252 20.89 -7.35 14.15
C ILE A 252 20.18 -8.71 14.20
N LEU A 253 19.01 -8.76 14.86
CA LEU A 253 18.12 -9.93 14.84
C LEU A 253 18.83 -11.24 15.21
N GLN A 254 19.73 -11.20 16.20
CA GLN A 254 20.55 -12.36 16.63
C GLN A 254 19.71 -13.45 17.31
N ASP A 255 18.65 -13.04 18.00
CA ASP A 255 17.72 -13.93 18.71
C ASP A 255 16.55 -14.39 17.83
N HIS A 256 16.41 -13.81 16.63
CA HIS A 256 15.39 -14.20 15.67
C HIS A 256 15.95 -15.25 14.69
N PRO A 257 15.17 -16.29 14.33
CA PRO A 257 15.57 -17.23 13.28
C PRO A 257 15.98 -16.53 11.98
N LYS A 258 16.82 -17.18 11.17
CA LYS A 258 17.19 -16.61 9.86
C LYS A 258 15.97 -16.58 8.96
N MET A 259 15.72 -15.42 8.34
CA MET A 259 14.70 -15.30 7.29
C MET A 259 15.05 -16.22 6.12
N LYS A 260 14.02 -16.80 5.51
CA LYS A 260 14.12 -17.87 4.51
C LYS A 260 13.69 -17.42 3.10
N LEU A 261 12.95 -16.32 2.98
CA LEU A 261 12.60 -15.74 1.68
C LEU A 261 12.61 -14.21 1.69
N PHE A 262 12.79 -13.63 0.51
CA PHE A 262 12.66 -12.21 0.26
C PHE A 262 11.93 -11.93 -1.06
N VAL A 263 10.93 -11.04 -1.01
CA VAL A 263 10.28 -10.51 -2.21
C VAL A 263 10.47 -9.00 -2.25
N SER A 264 11.06 -8.51 -3.33
CA SER A 264 11.32 -7.09 -3.59
C SER A 264 10.44 -6.61 -4.73
N ILE A 265 9.70 -5.53 -4.53
CA ILE A 265 9.00 -4.79 -5.58
C ILE A 265 9.58 -3.39 -5.61
N SER A 266 10.23 -3.00 -6.72
CA SER A 266 10.83 -1.67 -6.87
C SER A 266 11.79 -1.26 -5.73
N GLY A 267 12.44 -2.22 -5.07
CA GLY A 267 13.44 -1.93 -4.04
C GLY A 267 14.75 -1.41 -4.62
N SER A 268 15.50 -0.65 -3.84
CA SER A 268 16.79 -0.07 -4.23
C SER A 268 17.92 -0.50 -3.30
N LYS A 269 19.15 -0.56 -3.84
CA LYS A 269 20.34 -0.83 -3.03
C LYS A 269 20.79 0.45 -2.32
N PHE A 270 21.05 0.37 -1.01
CA PHE A 270 21.73 1.46 -0.30
C PHE A 270 23.09 1.76 -0.94
N ARG A 271 23.45 3.04 -1.05
CA ARG A 271 24.74 3.49 -1.62
C ARG A 271 25.71 4.10 -0.61
N ASP A 272 25.31 4.28 0.65
CA ASP A 272 26.23 4.64 1.72
C ASP A 272 27.31 3.53 1.84
N PRO A 273 28.60 3.84 1.66
CA PRO A 273 29.68 2.87 1.79
C PRO A 273 29.68 2.14 3.14
N LYS A 274 29.33 2.82 4.25
CA LYS A 274 29.29 2.21 5.59
C LYS A 274 28.23 1.11 5.68
N ILE A 275 27.11 1.30 4.97
CA ILE A 275 26.06 0.30 4.86
C ILE A 275 26.52 -0.82 3.91
N CYS A 276 27.05 -0.47 2.75
CA CYS A 276 27.47 -1.43 1.72
C CYS A 276 28.53 -2.41 2.22
N ASP A 277 29.52 -1.92 2.95
CA ASP A 277 30.64 -2.69 3.50
C ASP A 277 30.20 -3.73 4.56
N ILE A 278 28.95 -3.62 5.01
CA ILE A 278 28.32 -4.55 5.96
C ILE A 278 27.23 -5.35 5.26
N ALA A 279 26.13 -4.70 4.87
CA ALA A 279 24.93 -5.36 4.37
C ALA A 279 25.17 -6.16 3.08
N TYR A 280 26.05 -5.66 2.22
CA TYR A 280 26.30 -6.24 0.89
C TYR A 280 27.74 -6.73 0.72
N LYS A 281 28.47 -6.91 1.83
CA LYS A 281 29.85 -7.41 1.85
C LYS A 281 30.02 -8.75 1.14
N THR A 282 29.03 -9.62 1.30
CA THR A 282 28.93 -10.92 0.65
C THR A 282 27.52 -11.07 0.08
N PRO A 283 27.35 -11.79 -1.04
CA PRO A 283 26.02 -12.03 -1.59
C PRO A 283 25.06 -12.58 -0.53
N ILE A 284 23.88 -11.97 -0.42
CA ILE A 284 22.83 -12.40 0.52
C ILE A 284 22.30 -13.74 0.04
N GLN A 285 22.36 -14.75 0.93
CA GLN A 285 22.05 -16.15 0.58
C GLN A 285 20.55 -16.48 0.62
N VAL A 286 19.72 -15.55 1.08
CA VAL A 286 18.27 -15.74 1.17
C VAL A 286 17.69 -15.81 -0.25
N PRO A 287 16.96 -16.87 -0.62
CA PRO A 287 16.23 -16.95 -1.88
C PRO A 287 15.39 -15.69 -2.09
N SER A 288 15.54 -15.06 -3.25
CA SER A 288 14.89 -13.77 -3.51
C SER A 288 14.24 -13.68 -4.87
N LEU A 289 13.09 -13.01 -4.89
CA LEU A 289 12.33 -12.64 -6.08
C LEU A 289 12.26 -11.12 -6.18
N HIS A 290 12.56 -10.57 -7.35
CA HIS A 290 12.59 -9.12 -7.58
C HIS A 290 11.70 -8.77 -8.76
N PHE A 291 10.71 -7.91 -8.52
CA PHE A 291 9.89 -7.28 -9.52
C PHE A 291 10.48 -5.92 -9.90
N ILE A 292 10.84 -5.76 -11.18
CA ILE A 292 11.52 -4.57 -11.69
C ILE A 292 10.78 -4.02 -12.90
N GLY A 293 10.27 -2.79 -12.78
CA GLY A 293 9.57 -2.10 -13.85
C GLY A 293 10.51 -1.54 -14.91
N ASP A 294 10.17 -1.71 -16.19
CA ASP A 294 11.00 -1.22 -17.29
C ASP A 294 11.03 0.30 -17.42
N LYS A 295 9.98 0.96 -16.91
CA LYS A 295 9.85 2.42 -16.84
C LYS A 295 10.06 2.96 -15.42
N ASP A 296 10.42 2.10 -14.47
CA ASP A 296 10.64 2.50 -13.09
C ASP A 296 11.89 3.38 -12.99
N TRP A 297 11.77 4.51 -12.30
CA TRP A 297 12.90 5.40 -12.04
C TRP A 297 13.95 4.75 -11.12
N LEU A 298 13.54 3.73 -10.35
CA LEU A 298 14.42 2.86 -9.55
C LEU A 298 14.98 1.66 -10.31
N LYS A 299 14.69 1.47 -11.60
CA LYS A 299 15.12 0.28 -12.37
C LYS A 299 16.59 -0.08 -12.16
N SER A 300 17.52 0.86 -12.38
CA SER A 300 18.96 0.58 -12.22
C SER A 300 19.33 0.29 -10.76
N PRO A 301 18.92 1.09 -9.76
CA PRO A 301 19.07 0.73 -8.34
C PRO A 301 18.47 -0.63 -7.95
N SER A 302 17.36 -1.05 -8.54
CA SER A 302 16.73 -2.35 -8.30
C SER A 302 17.53 -3.50 -8.89
N GLU A 303 18.12 -3.31 -10.07
CA GLU A 303 19.04 -4.29 -10.66
C GLU A 303 20.33 -4.42 -9.82
N GLU A 304 20.85 -3.31 -9.31
CA GLU A 304 21.97 -3.29 -8.35
C GLU A 304 21.63 -4.05 -7.07
N LEU A 305 20.40 -3.88 -6.56
CA LEU A 305 19.90 -4.59 -5.38
C LEU A 305 19.80 -6.09 -5.64
N ALA A 306 19.15 -6.50 -6.73
CA ALA A 306 19.01 -7.91 -7.10
C ALA A 306 20.40 -8.58 -7.21
N ALA A 307 21.38 -7.90 -7.82
CA ALA A 307 22.74 -8.40 -7.93
C ALA A 307 23.47 -8.59 -6.58
N ALA A 308 22.96 -8.03 -5.48
CA ALA A 308 23.47 -8.27 -4.13
C ALA A 308 23.00 -9.60 -3.53
N PHE A 309 22.06 -10.30 -4.15
CA PHE A 309 21.55 -11.61 -3.73
C PHE A 309 22.20 -12.75 -4.51
N HIS A 310 22.28 -13.93 -3.89
CA HIS A 310 22.71 -15.14 -4.57
C HIS A 310 21.57 -15.70 -5.44
N GLN A 311 21.83 -15.81 -6.75
CA GLN A 311 20.87 -16.37 -7.73
C GLN A 311 19.45 -15.77 -7.64
N PRO A 312 19.28 -14.44 -7.71
CA PRO A 312 17.96 -13.81 -7.64
C PRO A 312 17.09 -14.22 -8.83
N VAL A 313 15.79 -14.42 -8.60
CA VAL A 313 14.80 -14.47 -9.67
C VAL A 313 14.34 -13.04 -9.95
N ILE A 314 14.37 -12.64 -11.23
CA ILE A 314 13.93 -11.31 -11.66
C ILE A 314 12.72 -11.45 -12.59
N ILE A 315 11.61 -10.81 -12.22
CA ILE A 315 10.43 -10.64 -13.05
C ILE A 315 10.38 -9.19 -13.51
N ARG A 316 10.36 -8.98 -14.84
CA ARG A 316 10.26 -7.65 -15.45
C ARG A 316 8.82 -7.38 -15.85
N HIS A 317 8.40 -6.12 -15.71
CA HIS A 317 7.07 -5.67 -16.13
C HIS A 317 7.16 -4.32 -16.85
N PRO A 318 6.21 -3.97 -17.74
CA PRO A 318 6.30 -2.79 -18.61
C PRO A 318 6.00 -1.45 -17.91
N GLN A 319 5.63 -1.48 -16.63
CA GLN A 319 5.16 -0.30 -15.89
C GLN A 319 6.30 0.42 -15.16
N GLY A 320 5.95 1.56 -14.57
CA GLY A 320 6.83 2.38 -13.73
C GLY A 320 6.92 1.86 -12.30
N HIS A 321 7.01 2.78 -11.36
CA HIS A 321 7.10 2.50 -9.92
C HIS A 321 5.73 2.07 -9.36
N THR A 322 5.41 0.78 -9.45
CA THR A 322 4.09 0.25 -9.07
C THR A 322 4.17 -1.25 -8.78
N VAL A 323 3.22 -1.77 -8.00
CA VAL A 323 3.01 -3.21 -7.85
C VAL A 323 2.52 -3.78 -9.19
N PRO A 324 3.24 -4.76 -9.79
CA PRO A 324 2.92 -5.20 -11.14
C PRO A 324 1.71 -6.12 -11.18
N ARG A 325 0.82 -5.90 -12.16
CA ARG A 325 -0.06 -6.98 -12.64
C ARG A 325 0.79 -8.02 -13.38
N LEU A 326 0.63 -9.28 -13.01
CA LEU A 326 1.43 -10.38 -13.57
C LEU A 326 0.78 -10.95 -14.83
N ASP A 327 1.56 -11.06 -15.90
CA ASP A 327 1.17 -11.86 -17.07
C ASP A 327 1.38 -13.36 -16.81
N GLU A 328 0.88 -14.21 -17.72
CA GLU A 328 0.98 -15.66 -17.58
C GLU A 328 2.43 -16.15 -17.41
N ALA A 329 3.38 -15.51 -18.08
CA ALA A 329 4.79 -15.88 -18.00
C ALA A 329 5.42 -15.52 -16.65
N ALA A 330 5.05 -14.37 -16.09
CA ALA A 330 5.44 -13.92 -14.76
C ALA A 330 4.81 -14.82 -13.68
N VAL A 331 3.54 -15.19 -13.83
CA VAL A 331 2.84 -16.13 -12.92
C VAL A 331 3.53 -17.49 -12.92
N GLU A 332 3.91 -18.03 -14.08
CA GLU A 332 4.59 -19.33 -14.14
C GLU A 332 5.98 -19.27 -13.49
N LYS A 333 6.74 -18.19 -13.70
CA LYS A 333 8.03 -17.99 -13.02
C LYS A 333 7.87 -17.91 -11.50
N LEU A 334 6.89 -17.13 -11.03
CA LEU A 334 6.57 -17.01 -9.61
C LEU A 334 6.21 -18.38 -9.04
N ARG A 335 5.32 -19.13 -9.70
CA ARG A 335 4.91 -20.48 -9.30
C ARG A 335 6.08 -21.45 -9.25
N SER A 336 6.99 -21.41 -10.22
CA SER A 336 8.22 -22.22 -10.21
C SER A 336 9.10 -21.87 -9.02
N TRP A 337 9.34 -20.57 -8.79
CA TRP A 337 10.16 -20.11 -7.66
C TRP A 337 9.55 -20.49 -6.31
N THR A 338 8.24 -20.34 -6.13
CA THR A 338 7.54 -20.74 -4.91
C THR A 338 7.72 -22.24 -4.63
N LYS A 339 7.61 -23.10 -5.66
CA LYS A 339 7.88 -24.54 -5.51
C LYS A 339 9.31 -24.83 -5.07
N ASP A 340 10.29 -24.11 -5.63
CA ASP A 340 11.69 -24.27 -5.24
C ASP A 340 11.94 -23.86 -3.79
N VAL A 341 11.34 -22.74 -3.34
CA VAL A 341 11.43 -22.28 -1.95
C VAL A 341 10.80 -23.28 -0.98
N LEU A 342 9.60 -23.81 -1.32
CA LEU A 342 8.91 -24.80 -0.50
C LEU A 342 9.72 -26.10 -0.36
N ARG A 343 10.28 -26.59 -1.47
CA ARG A 343 11.16 -27.78 -1.45
C ARG A 343 12.40 -27.58 -0.60
N ILE A 344 13.03 -26.40 -0.64
CA ILE A 344 14.19 -26.08 0.23
C ILE A 344 13.76 -26.13 1.71
N GLY A 345 12.54 -25.70 2.02
CA GLY A 345 11.94 -25.84 3.36
C GLY A 345 11.81 -27.30 3.79
N GLU A 346 11.23 -28.15 2.94
CA GLU A 346 11.03 -29.59 3.21
C GLU A 346 12.37 -30.34 3.37
N GLU A 347 13.34 -30.09 2.50
CA GLU A 347 14.68 -30.72 2.59
C GLU A 347 15.45 -30.28 3.85
N ALA A 348 15.20 -29.09 4.39
CA ALA A 348 15.81 -28.63 5.65
C ALA A 348 15.25 -29.37 6.88
N VAL A 349 13.97 -29.74 6.83
CA VAL A 349 13.27 -30.53 7.86
C VAL A 349 13.75 -31.99 7.83
N GLU A 350 13.82 -32.61 6.64
CA GLU A 350 14.29 -33.99 6.49
C GLU A 350 15.75 -34.18 6.92
N ASN A 351 16.59 -33.16 6.77
CA ASN A 351 17.99 -33.19 7.19
C ASN A 351 18.22 -32.85 8.68
N GLY A 352 17.15 -32.74 9.48
CA GLY A 352 17.20 -32.62 10.94
C GLY A 352 17.85 -31.33 11.46
N LYS A 353 17.82 -30.24 10.67
CA LYS A 353 18.45 -28.96 11.05
C LYS A 353 17.52 -27.95 11.71
N GLU A 354 16.20 -28.08 11.59
CA GLU A 354 15.20 -27.26 12.30
C GLU A 354 14.00 -28.14 12.69
N SER A 355 13.41 -27.89 13.87
CA SER A 355 12.33 -28.67 14.49
C SER A 355 10.99 -28.57 13.74
N GLU A 356 10.17 -29.62 13.88
CA GLU A 356 8.95 -30.02 13.16
C GLU A 356 7.76 -29.02 13.04
N ASP A 357 7.93 -27.71 13.19
CA ASP A 357 6.82 -26.74 13.04
C ASP A 357 6.66 -26.20 11.60
N VAL A 358 6.94 -27.05 10.60
CA VAL A 358 6.85 -26.70 9.17
C VAL A 358 5.77 -27.55 8.50
N LEU A 359 4.51 -27.22 8.76
CA LEU A 359 3.41 -27.60 7.87
C LEU A 359 2.49 -26.37 7.73
N LEU A 360 2.34 -25.96 6.47
CA LEU A 360 1.53 -24.86 5.97
C LEU A 360 0.12 -24.79 6.57
#